data_AF-A0A8K0MEI8-F1
#
_entry.id   AF-A0A8K0MEI8-F1
#
_cell.length_a   1.000
_cell.length_b   1.000
_cell.length_c   1.000
_cell.angle_alpha   90.00
_cell.angle_beta   90.00
_cell.angle_gamma   90.00
#
_symmetry.space_group_name_H-M   'P 1'
#
loop_
_entity.id
_entity.type
_entity.pdbx_description
1 polymer ?
#
loop_
_entity_poly.entity_id
_entity_poly.type
_entity_poly.pdbx_seq_one_letter_code
_entity_poly.pdbx_strand_id
1 'polypeptide(L)'
;MVGSQAILAFQNSNGSITVYPTPITSYNPSMQPRSLSYQVSNVSAEYANGEMTIFAVVGPLDNKTTVNHVWQAGDTVSINIPQIHPTSGPNTQSTGTVDFLSG
;
A
#
# COMPACT_ATOMS: atom_id res chain seq x y z
N MET A 1 -6.65 9.45 -2.23
CA MET A 1 -6.47 7.99 -2.08
C MET A 1 -7.78 7.22 -2.09
N VAL A 2 -8.88 7.73 -1.51
CA VAL A 2 -10.19 7.03 -1.52
C VAL A 2 -10.53 6.50 -2.91
N GLY A 3 -10.91 5.22 -2.99
CA GLY A 3 -11.13 4.48 -4.23
C GLY A 3 -9.92 3.68 -4.72
N SER A 4 -8.73 3.89 -4.13
CA SER A 4 -7.55 3.09 -4.44
C SER A 4 -7.57 1.72 -3.74
N GLN A 5 -6.66 0.86 -4.18
CA GLN A 5 -6.38 -0.44 -3.60
C GLN A 5 -4.89 -0.47 -3.27
N ALA A 6 -4.52 -0.94 -2.08
CA ALA A 6 -3.18 -0.76 -1.55
C ALA A 6 -2.55 -2.10 -1.17
N ILE A 7 -1.23 -2.16 -1.29
CA ILE A 7 -0.39 -3.11 -0.56
C ILE A 7 0.16 -2.31 0.62
N LEU A 8 -0.23 -2.71 1.82
CA LEU A 8 0.09 -2.00 3.05
C LEU A 8 1.19 -2.78 3.76
N ALA A 9 2.20 -2.08 4.27
CA ALA A 9 3.20 -2.64 5.17
C ALA A 9 3.39 -1.76 6.42
N PHE A 10 3.66 -2.40 7.55
CA PHE A 10 4.05 -1.71 8.78
C PHE A 10 4.87 -2.62 9.70
N GLN A 11 5.62 -2.00 10.60
CA GLN A 11 6.37 -2.70 11.65
C GLN A 11 5.51 -2.82 12.91
N ASN A 12 5.40 -4.04 13.44
CA ASN A 12 4.76 -4.30 14.72
C ASN A 12 5.64 -3.86 15.89
N SER A 13 5.06 -3.72 17.08
CA SER A 13 5.81 -3.37 18.30
C SER A 13 6.92 -4.37 18.67
N ASN A 14 6.82 -5.61 18.23
CA ASN A 14 7.84 -6.65 18.40
C ASN A 14 8.92 -6.63 17.30
N GLY A 15 8.92 -5.64 16.42
CA GLY A 15 9.88 -5.47 15.33
C GLY A 15 9.58 -6.27 14.06
N SER A 16 8.63 -7.22 14.09
CA SER A 16 8.24 -7.98 12.90
C SER A 16 7.51 -7.12 11.88
N ILE A 17 7.67 -7.43 10.59
CA ILE A 17 6.98 -6.73 9.50
C ILE A 17 5.71 -7.46 9.14
N THR A 18 4.63 -6.70 8.97
CA THR A 18 3.38 -7.19 8.42
C THR A 18 3.13 -6.50 7.09
N VAL A 19 2.69 -7.27 6.10
CA VAL A 19 2.35 -6.78 4.77
C VAL A 19 1.16 -7.53 4.20
N TYR A 20 0.19 -6.83 3.62
CA TYR A 20 -0.98 -7.42 3.00
C TYR A 20 -1.73 -6.44 2.08
N PRO A 21 -2.56 -6.95 1.15
CA PRO A 21 -3.47 -6.11 0.38
C PRO A 21 -4.66 -5.62 1.22
N THR A 22 -5.12 -4.39 0.96
CA THR A 22 -6.35 -3.83 1.54
C THR A 22 -6.97 -2.74 0.64
N PRO A 23 -8.31 -2.67 0.50
CA PRO A 23 -8.97 -1.60 -0.26
C PRO A 23 -9.15 -0.34 0.58
N ILE A 24 -9.00 0.83 -0.04
CA ILE A 24 -9.19 2.14 0.59
C ILE A 24 -10.54 2.72 0.19
N THR A 25 -11.59 2.37 0.93
CA THR A 25 -12.98 2.70 0.59
C THR A 25 -13.48 4.04 1.13
N SER A 26 -12.76 4.65 2.08
CA SER A 26 -13.09 5.94 2.69
C SER A 26 -11.83 6.58 3.30
N TYR A 27 -11.97 7.70 4.01
CA TYR A 27 -10.89 8.28 4.82
C TYR A 27 -10.61 7.53 6.13
N ASN A 28 -11.50 6.61 6.52
CA ASN A 28 -11.32 5.72 7.67
C ASN A 28 -11.75 4.29 7.28
N PRO A 29 -11.01 3.63 6.36
CA PRO A 29 -11.30 2.26 5.97
C PRO A 29 -10.95 1.30 7.12
N SER A 30 -11.37 0.02 7.04
CA SER A 30 -11.06 -0.95 8.09
C SER A 30 -9.57 -1.26 8.22
N MET A 31 -8.79 -0.99 7.16
CA MET A 31 -7.37 -1.33 7.04
C MET A 31 -7.07 -2.83 7.29
N GLN A 32 -8.09 -3.70 7.22
CA GLN A 32 -7.92 -5.14 7.40
C GLN A 32 -7.48 -5.81 6.08
N PRO A 33 -6.78 -6.96 6.15
CA PRO A 33 -6.44 -7.73 4.96
C PRO A 33 -7.69 -8.08 4.14
N ARG A 34 -7.67 -7.76 2.84
CA ARG A 34 -8.76 -8.10 1.92
C ARG A 34 -8.26 -8.17 0.49
N SER A 35 -8.85 -9.07 -0.29
CA SER A 35 -8.56 -9.21 -1.72
C SER A 35 -8.85 -7.93 -2.49
N LEU A 36 -8.00 -7.65 -3.47
CA LEU A 36 -8.17 -6.55 -4.42
C LEU A 36 -8.91 -7.05 -5.67
N SER A 37 -9.30 -6.12 -6.55
CA SER A 37 -9.92 -6.40 -7.84
C SER A 37 -8.96 -7.01 -8.86
N TYR A 38 -7.67 -7.08 -8.54
CA TYR A 38 -6.62 -7.73 -9.31
C TYR A 38 -5.78 -8.59 -8.38
N GLN A 39 -5.10 -9.59 -8.94
CA GLN A 39 -4.24 -10.47 -8.15
C GLN A 39 -2.99 -9.75 -7.68
N VAL A 40 -2.59 -10.03 -6.45
CA VAL A 40 -1.31 -9.64 -5.88
C VAL A 40 -0.72 -10.89 -5.22
N SER A 41 0.50 -11.24 -5.58
CA SER A 41 1.19 -12.43 -5.08
C SER A 41 2.64 -12.11 -4.70
N ASN A 42 3.33 -13.08 -4.10
CA ASN A 42 4.71 -12.96 -3.63
C ASN A 42 4.96 -11.70 -2.80
N VAL A 43 4.01 -11.40 -1.90
CA VAL A 43 4.04 -10.19 -1.08
C VAL A 43 5.01 -10.37 0.08
N SER A 44 6.01 -9.50 0.15
CA SER A 44 6.90 -9.37 1.29
C SER A 44 7.25 -7.89 1.52
N ALA A 45 7.78 -7.58 2.69
CA ALA A 45 8.27 -6.26 3.00
C ALA A 45 9.43 -6.34 3.99
N GLU A 46 10.30 -5.35 3.95
CA GLU A 46 11.39 -5.18 4.88
C GLU A 46 11.47 -3.74 5.36
N TYR A 47 12.03 -3.56 6.55
CA TYR A 47 12.32 -2.25 7.10
C TYR A 47 13.80 -2.18 7.47
N ALA A 48 14.54 -1.33 6.77
CA ALA A 48 15.97 -1.15 6.97
C ALA A 48 16.33 0.33 6.80
N ASN A 49 17.24 0.83 7.63
CA ASN A 49 17.76 2.21 7.55
C ASN A 49 16.69 3.31 7.56
N GLY A 50 15.55 3.08 8.20
CA GLY A 50 14.45 4.04 8.24
C GLY A 50 13.50 3.98 7.04
N GLU A 51 13.68 3.02 6.14
CA GLU A 51 12.91 2.88 4.91
C GLU A 51 12.12 1.56 4.90
N MET A 52 10.86 1.66 4.49
CA MET A 52 9.98 0.50 4.26
C MET A 52 9.99 0.17 2.77
N THR A 53 10.43 -1.04 2.43
CA THR A 53 10.42 -1.55 1.06
C THR A 53 9.40 -2.67 0.94
N ILE A 54 8.53 -2.59 -0.06
CA ILE A 54 7.50 -3.59 -0.35
C ILE A 54 7.85 -4.29 -1.66
N PHE A 55 7.85 -5.62 -1.63
CA PHE A 55 8.00 -6.45 -2.82
C PHE A 55 6.69 -7.17 -3.09
N ALA A 56 6.23 -7.13 -4.34
CA ALA A 56 5.02 -7.83 -4.76
C ALA A 56 5.01 -8.07 -6.27
N VAL A 57 4.27 -9.09 -6.68
CA VAL A 57 3.87 -9.30 -8.07
C VAL A 57 2.42 -8.81 -8.20
N VAL A 58 2.20 -7.85 -9.09
CA VAL A 58 0.88 -7.26 -9.35
C VAL A 58 0.38 -7.73 -10.71
N GLY A 59 -0.80 -8.31 -10.73
CA GLY A 59 -1.47 -8.75 -11.95
C GLY A 59 -1.78 -10.25 -11.97
N PRO A 60 -2.41 -10.74 -13.05
CA PRO A 60 -2.65 -10.04 -14.32
C PRO A 60 -3.58 -8.83 -14.17
N LEU A 61 -3.30 -7.77 -14.91
CA LEU A 61 -4.05 -6.51 -14.90
C LEU A 61 -5.03 -6.46 -16.09
N ASP A 62 -5.83 -7.50 -16.30
CA ASP A 62 -6.74 -7.65 -17.46
C ASP A 62 -6.14 -7.08 -18.76
N ASN A 63 -6.89 -6.28 -19.52
CA ASN A 63 -6.45 -5.62 -20.75
C ASN A 63 -5.72 -4.27 -20.49
N LYS A 64 -5.05 -4.11 -19.33
CA LYS A 64 -4.35 -2.88 -18.97
C LYS A 64 -2.89 -3.19 -18.63
N THR A 65 -2.00 -2.34 -19.12
CA THR A 65 -0.57 -2.41 -18.82
C THR A 65 -0.12 -1.25 -17.94
N THR A 66 -0.94 -0.21 -17.85
CA THR A 66 -0.65 1.02 -17.13
C THR A 66 -1.55 1.17 -15.91
N VAL A 67 -0.95 1.55 -14.79
CA VAL A 67 -1.67 1.88 -13.55
C VAL A 67 -1.25 3.25 -13.04
N ASN A 68 -2.19 3.94 -12.39
CA ASN A 68 -1.85 5.06 -11.53
C ASN A 68 -1.47 4.51 -10.16
N HIS A 69 -0.34 4.94 -9.64
CA HIS A 69 0.15 4.60 -8.32
C HIS A 69 0.15 5.84 -7.43
N VAL A 70 -0.12 5.64 -6.13
CA VAL A 70 0.01 6.65 -5.10
C VAL A 70 0.76 6.05 -3.92
N TRP A 71 1.66 6.82 -3.30
CA TRP A 71 2.35 6.42 -2.09
C TRP A 71 1.83 7.21 -0.90
N GLN A 72 1.60 6.53 0.23
CA GLN A 72 1.18 7.15 1.48
C GLN A 72 2.03 6.59 2.61
N ALA A 73 2.38 7.47 3.55
CA ALA A 73 3.09 7.11 4.77
C ALA A 73 2.38 7.76 5.96
N GLY A 74 2.16 6.96 7.00
CA GLY A 74 1.66 7.40 8.30
C GLY A 74 2.65 7.00 9.39
N ASP A 75 2.51 7.62 10.55
CA ASP A 75 3.42 7.46 11.69
C ASP A 75 2.87 6.52 12.78
N THR A 76 1.60 6.14 12.70
CA THR A 76 0.90 5.49 13.81
C THR A 76 0.21 4.20 13.40
N VAL A 77 0.45 3.15 14.18
CA VAL A 77 -0.26 1.86 14.13
C VAL A 77 -0.78 1.55 15.53
N SER A 78 -2.06 1.21 15.65
CA SER A 78 -2.70 0.84 16.91
C SER A 78 -3.34 -0.53 16.77
N ILE A 79 -3.02 -1.46 17.67
CA ILE A 79 -3.54 -2.84 17.67
C ILE A 79 -3.38 -3.50 16.28
N ASN A 80 -2.21 -3.34 15.66
CA ASN A 80 -1.86 -3.85 14.33
C ASN A 80 -2.74 -3.32 13.18
N ILE A 81 -3.36 -2.15 13.37
CA ILE A 81 -4.14 -1.43 12.37
C ILE A 81 -3.49 -0.06 12.17
N PRO A 82 -3.00 0.29 10.96
CA PRO A 82 -2.55 1.65 10.69
C PRO A 82 -3.66 2.67 10.88
N GLN A 83 -3.32 3.80 11.47
CA GLN A 83 -4.28 4.85 11.80
C GLN A 83 -4.32 5.93 10.71
N ILE A 84 -5.35 6.76 10.78
CA ILE A 84 -5.42 7.95 9.94
C ILE A 84 -4.19 8.84 10.19
N HIS A 85 -3.61 9.33 9.10
CA HIS A 85 -2.53 10.30 9.11
C HIS A 85 -3.01 11.60 8.44
N PRO A 86 -2.25 12.71 8.51
CA PRO A 86 -2.62 13.96 7.86
C PRO A 86 -2.96 13.76 6.37
N THR A 87 -4.12 14.27 5.97
CA THR A 87 -4.63 14.20 4.58
C THR A 87 -4.24 15.44 3.76
N SER A 88 -3.09 16.03 4.10
CA SER A 88 -2.55 17.26 3.53
C SER A 88 -1.03 17.21 3.57
N GLY A 89 -0.36 17.83 2.60
CA GLY A 89 1.10 17.90 2.54
C GLY A 89 1.70 17.10 1.39
N PRO A 90 2.99 16.75 1.44
CA PRO A 90 3.67 16.06 0.34
C PRO A 90 3.08 14.69 -0.02
N ASN A 91 2.47 13.99 0.94
CA ASN A 91 1.84 12.68 0.69
C ASN A 91 0.69 12.76 -0.34
N THR A 92 -0.02 13.90 -0.43
CA THR A 92 -1.11 14.05 -1.40
C THR A 92 -0.61 14.28 -2.83
N GLN A 93 0.68 14.60 -2.98
CA GLN A 93 1.35 14.81 -4.27
C GLN A 93 2.15 13.59 -4.73
N SER A 94 2.29 12.57 -3.86
CA SER A 94 3.02 11.35 -4.19
C SER A 94 2.17 10.43 -5.05
N THR A 95 2.11 10.76 -6.34
CA THR A 95 1.32 10.07 -7.37
C THR A 95 2.16 9.91 -8.63
N GLY A 96 1.95 8.83 -9.38
CA GLY A 96 2.62 8.60 -10.64
C GLY A 96 1.92 7.56 -11.49
N THR A 97 2.50 7.28 -12.65
CA THR A 97 2.01 6.28 -13.60
C THR A 97 3.10 5.24 -13.79
N VAL A 98 2.72 3.97 -13.74
CA VAL A 98 3.61 2.83 -14.01
C VAL A 98 3.05 2.08 -15.21
N ASP A 99 3.87 1.89 -16.23
CA ASP A 99 3.55 1.01 -17.37
C ASP A 99 4.41 -0.25 -17.28
N PHE A 100 3.76 -1.38 -16.98
CA PHE A 100 4.41 -2.67 -16.77
C PHE A 100 5.03 -3.27 -18.04
N LEU A 101 4.81 -2.68 -19.22
CA LEU A 101 5.50 -3.08 -20.45
C LEU A 101 6.80 -2.32 -20.70
N SER A 102 6.86 -1.03 -20.33
CA SER A 102 8.00 -0.16 -20.66
C SER A 102 9.01 0.01 -19.53
N GLY A 103 8.62 -0.28 -18.28
CA GLY A 103 9.52 -0.29 -17.11
C GLY A 103 9.90 1.09 -16.61
#